data_AF-A0A3N7GNN3-F1
#
_entry.id   AF-A0A3N7GNN3-F1
#
_cell.length_a   1.000
_cell.length_b   1.000
_cell.length_c   1.000
_cell.angle_alpha   90.00
_cell.angle_beta   90.00
_cell.angle_gamma   90.00
#
_symmetry.space_group_name_H-M   'P 1'
#
loop_
_entity.id
_entity.type
_entity.pdbx_description
1 polymer ?
#
loop_
_entity_poly.entity_id
_entity_poly.type
_entity_poly.pdbx_seq_one_letter_code
_entity_poly.pdbx_strand_id
1 'polypeptide(L)'
;MDERKSKVILFIDDEPQPVAELDTPVVFELDTTKLTDGEHLLRIVSQSPEGGEGLRKIKFTVKNGPAISVAGLKNNDVVDGTLSLMINSYNVGSKQGFIIKGSETPNTVPTWLWVIIILFSIWGAYYTIRYITM
;
A
#
# COMPACT_ATOMS: atom_id res chain seq x y z
N MET A 1 -6.57 -33.49 -19.21
CA MET A 1 -7.64 -32.50 -19.45
C MET A 1 -6.92 -31.20 -19.75
N ASP A 2 -6.93 -30.75 -20.99
CA ASP A 2 -6.16 -29.57 -21.43
C ASP A 2 -6.89 -28.31 -20.94
N GLU A 3 -6.31 -27.58 -19.98
CA GLU A 3 -6.85 -26.31 -19.50
C GLU A 3 -6.71 -25.28 -20.62
N ARG A 4 -7.75 -25.13 -21.44
CA ARG A 4 -7.79 -24.08 -22.46
C ARG A 4 -7.91 -22.71 -21.78
N LYS A 5 -6.77 -22.09 -21.48
CA LYS A 5 -6.72 -20.75 -20.89
C LYS A 5 -6.96 -19.71 -21.97
N SER A 6 -7.78 -18.70 -21.66
CA SER A 6 -7.94 -17.54 -22.54
C SER A 6 -6.74 -16.62 -22.36
N LYS A 7 -6.28 -15.99 -23.45
CA LYS A 7 -5.22 -14.97 -23.40
C LYS A 7 -5.82 -13.59 -23.28
N VAL A 8 -5.17 -12.72 -22.52
CA VAL A 8 -5.51 -11.31 -22.41
C VAL A 8 -4.29 -10.47 -22.75
N ILE A 9 -4.49 -9.54 -23.68
CA ILE A 9 -3.49 -8.60 -24.17
C ILE A 9 -3.90 -7.20 -23.71
N LEU A 10 -3.03 -6.55 -22.95
CA LEU A 10 -3.26 -5.24 -22.34
C LEU A 10 -2.49 -4.17 -23.13
N PHE A 11 -3.17 -3.08 -23.48
CA PHE A 11 -2.60 -1.92 -24.14
C PHE A 11 -2.93 -0.67 -23.33
N ILE A 12 -1.99 0.26 -23.26
CA ILE A 12 -2.21 1.58 -22.68
C ILE A 12 -2.28 2.58 -23.84
N ASP A 13 -3.30 3.43 -23.79
CA ASP A 13 -3.62 4.44 -24.78
C ASP A 13 -3.74 3.85 -26.19
N ASP A 14 -3.25 4.58 -27.20
CA ASP A 14 -3.20 4.16 -28.59
C ASP A 14 -1.82 3.56 -28.96
N GLU A 15 -1.07 3.08 -27.96
CA GLU A 15 0.22 2.44 -28.22
C GLU A 15 0.05 1.09 -28.94
N PRO A 16 0.86 0.82 -29.99
CA PRO A 16 0.79 -0.43 -30.72
C PRO A 16 1.41 -1.61 -29.96
N GLN A 17 2.30 -1.34 -28.99
CA GLN A 17 2.94 -2.38 -28.20
C GLN A 17 2.06 -2.76 -26.99
N PRO A 18 1.83 -4.07 -26.76
CA PRO A 18 1.13 -4.50 -25.57
C PRO A 18 2.03 -4.30 -24.33
N VAL A 19 1.43 -3.82 -23.24
CA VAL A 19 2.09 -3.69 -21.94
C VAL A 19 2.25 -5.06 -21.28
N ALA A 20 1.32 -5.98 -21.52
CA ALA A 20 1.41 -7.36 -21.06
C ALA A 20 0.53 -8.30 -21.88
N GLU A 21 1.00 -9.53 -22.03
CA GLU A 21 0.24 -10.68 -22.54
C GLU A 21 0.20 -11.76 -21.46
N LEU A 22 -1.00 -12.16 -21.04
CA LEU A 22 -1.18 -12.99 -19.85
C LEU A 22 -2.29 -14.03 -20.07
N ASP A 23 -2.18 -15.18 -19.42
CA ASP A 23 -3.22 -16.22 -19.43
C ASP A 23 -4.20 -16.00 -18.26
N THR A 24 -5.51 -16.09 -18.52
CA THR A 24 -6.54 -15.89 -17.49
C THR A 24 -6.76 -17.13 -16.61
N PRO A 25 -7.21 -16.97 -15.35
CA PRO A 25 -7.37 -15.70 -14.61
C PRO A 25 -6.02 -15.17 -14.09
N VAL A 26 -5.81 -13.86 -14.17
CA VAL A 26 -4.54 -13.22 -13.79
C VAL A 26 -4.79 -11.90 -13.04
N VAL A 27 -3.91 -11.60 -12.09
CA VAL A 27 -3.80 -10.27 -11.47
C VAL A 27 -2.62 -9.56 -12.14
N PHE A 28 -2.88 -8.36 -12.67
CA PHE A 28 -1.86 -7.53 -13.32
C PHE A 28 -1.64 -6.26 -12.50
N GLU A 29 -0.39 -6.00 -12.12
CA GLU A 29 0.01 -4.79 -11.41
C GLU A 29 0.49 -3.74 -12.40
N LEU A 30 -0.31 -2.70 -12.62
CA LEU A 30 0.05 -1.56 -13.46
C LEU A 30 0.87 -0.54 -12.66
N ASP A 31 2.14 -0.38 -13.03
CA ASP A 31 3.00 0.67 -12.47
C ASP A 31 2.68 2.03 -13.11
N THR A 32 1.79 2.80 -12.47
CA THR A 32 1.38 4.12 -12.98
C THR A 32 2.47 5.17 -12.86
N THR A 33 3.58 4.93 -12.16
CA THR A 33 4.66 5.92 -12.00
C THR A 33 5.43 6.20 -13.29
N LYS A 34 5.34 5.28 -14.25
CA LYS A 34 5.94 5.39 -15.59
C LYS A 34 5.03 6.07 -16.60
N LEU A 35 3.76 6.28 -16.24
CA LEU A 35 2.79 6.98 -17.08
C LEU A 35 2.87 8.48 -16.80
N THR A 36 2.58 9.27 -17.83
CA THR A 36 2.46 10.73 -17.71
C THR A 36 1.24 11.12 -16.90
N ASP A 37 1.19 12.36 -16.41
CA ASP A 37 -0.02 12.88 -15.80
C ASP A 37 -1.06 13.18 -16.88
N GLY A 38 -2.31 12.78 -16.65
CA GLY A 38 -3.40 13.02 -17.58
C GLY A 38 -4.41 11.89 -17.68
N GLU A 39 -5.29 11.99 -18.67
CA GLU A 39 -6.24 10.94 -19.01
C GLU A 39 -5.55 9.85 -19.83
N HIS A 40 -5.80 8.61 -19.46
CA HIS A 40 -5.29 7.41 -20.11
C HIS A 40 -6.41 6.42 -20.39
N LEU A 41 -6.19 5.53 -21.36
CA LEU A 41 -7.14 4.51 -21.77
C LEU A 41 -6.50 3.12 -21.70
N LEU A 42 -6.98 2.27 -20.79
CA LEU A 42 -6.60 0.87 -20.75
C LEU A 42 -7.47 0.08 -21.72
N ARG A 43 -6.87 -0.48 -22.77
CA ARG A 43 -7.53 -1.34 -23.75
C ARG A 43 -7.14 -2.79 -23.50
N ILE A 44 -8.14 -3.62 -23.24
CA ILE A 44 -8.00 -5.04 -22.91
C ILE A 44 -8.60 -5.84 -24.05
N VAL A 45 -7.78 -6.66 -24.70
CA VAL A 45 -8.20 -7.61 -25.75
C VAL A 45 -8.14 -9.01 -25.16
N SER A 46 -9.28 -9.66 -25.01
CA SER A 46 -9.39 -11.05 -24.58
C SER A 46 -9.54 -11.95 -25.80
N GLN A 47 -8.70 -12.97 -25.93
CA GLN A 47 -8.78 -14.00 -26.96
C GLN A 47 -9.17 -15.32 -26.32
N SER A 48 -10.36 -15.82 -26.67
CA SER A 48 -10.82 -17.12 -26.22
C SER A 48 -10.15 -18.24 -27.02
N PRO A 49 -9.98 -19.43 -26.43
CA PRO A 49 -9.47 -20.60 -27.14
C PRO A 49 -10.35 -21.05 -28.31
N GLU A 50 -11.61 -20.59 -28.34
CA GLU A 50 -12.62 -20.94 -29.35
C GLU A 50 -12.70 -19.90 -30.48
N GLY A 51 -11.79 -18.91 -30.49
CA GLY A 51 -11.66 -17.91 -31.55
C GLY A 51 -12.49 -16.64 -31.36
N GLY A 52 -13.11 -16.47 -30.20
CA GLY A 52 -13.85 -15.25 -29.85
C GLY A 52 -12.91 -14.17 -29.32
N GLU A 53 -13.01 -12.96 -29.86
CA GLU A 53 -12.30 -11.79 -29.35
C GLU A 53 -13.25 -10.85 -28.58
N GLY A 54 -12.84 -10.44 -27.39
CA GLY A 54 -13.56 -9.47 -26.56
C GLY A 54 -12.72 -8.22 -26.34
N LEU A 55 -13.29 -7.03 -26.57
CA LEU A 55 -12.62 -5.75 -26.36
C LEU A 55 -13.26 -4.99 -25.19
N ARG A 56 -12.44 -4.57 -24.23
CA ARG A 56 -12.87 -3.67 -23.16
C ARG A 56 -11.95 -2.46 -23.07
N LYS A 57 -12.53 -1.27 -22.95
CA LYS A 57 -11.80 0.01 -22.77
C LYS A 57 -12.17 0.61 -21.42
N ILE A 58 -11.17 1.02 -20.64
CA ILE A 58 -11.34 1.64 -19.33
C ILE A 58 -10.58 2.95 -19.34
N LYS A 59 -11.29 4.07 -19.13
CA LYS A 59 -10.66 5.39 -18.98
C LYS A 59 -10.25 5.58 -17.52
N PHE A 60 -9.04 6.08 -17.30
CA PHE A 60 -8.53 6.42 -15.97
C PHE A 60 -7.65 7.66 -16.05
N THR A 61 -7.38 8.30 -14.91
CA THR A 61 -6.54 9.50 -14.86
C THR A 61 -5.35 9.24 -13.94
N VAL A 62 -4.15 9.50 -14.44
CA VAL A 62 -2.90 9.40 -13.69
C VAL A 62 -2.54 10.79 -13.15
N LYS A 63 -2.14 10.84 -11.88
CA LYS A 63 -1.72 12.05 -11.17
C LYS A 63 -0.50 11.74 -10.30
N ASN A 64 0.66 11.66 -10.93
CA ASN A 64 1.95 11.44 -10.29
C ASN A 64 2.62 12.76 -9.86
N GLY A 65 2.24 13.88 -10.49
CA GLY A 65 2.74 15.22 -10.19
C GLY A 65 2.24 15.81 -8.86
N PRO A 66 2.71 17.03 -8.51
CA PRO A 66 2.28 17.72 -7.32
C PRO A 66 0.79 18.04 -7.42
N ALA A 67 0.03 17.58 -6.43
CA ALA A 67 -1.37 17.90 -6.31
C ALA A 67 -1.55 19.25 -5.61
N ILE A 68 -2.45 20.06 -6.15
CA ILE A 68 -2.78 21.39 -5.63
C ILE A 68 -4.15 21.32 -4.98
N SER A 69 -4.24 21.80 -3.74
CA SER A 69 -5.50 21.97 -3.01
C SER A 69 -5.73 23.45 -2.74
N VAL A 70 -6.90 23.94 -3.11
CA VAL A 70 -7.32 25.32 -2.86
C VAL A 70 -8.50 25.27 -1.88
N ALA A 71 -8.36 25.96 -0.76
CA ALA A 71 -9.44 26.19 0.19
C ALA A 71 -9.86 27.67 0.13
N GLY A 72 -11.15 27.92 0.30
CA GLY A 72 -11.74 29.25 0.21
C GLY A 72 -12.54 29.51 -1.07
N LEU A 73 -12.43 28.65 -2.10
CA LEU A 73 -13.22 28.76 -3.34
C LEU A 73 -13.55 27.37 -3.90
N LYS A 74 -14.76 27.16 -4.41
CA LYS A 74 -15.19 25.92 -5.07
C LYS A 74 -15.47 26.13 -6.55
N ASN A 75 -15.51 25.02 -7.30
CA ASN A 75 -15.93 25.05 -8.70
C ASN A 75 -17.36 25.63 -8.82
N ASN A 76 -17.51 26.62 -9.70
CA ASN A 76 -18.75 27.34 -9.98
C ASN A 76 -19.27 28.24 -8.84
N ASP A 77 -18.44 28.61 -7.87
CA ASP A 77 -18.84 29.63 -6.88
C ASP A 77 -18.99 31.02 -7.54
N VAL A 78 -20.05 31.74 -7.16
CA VAL A 78 -20.25 33.15 -7.52
C VAL A 78 -19.84 33.98 -6.31
N VAL A 79 -18.75 34.74 -6.43
CA VAL A 79 -18.15 35.52 -5.35
C VAL A 79 -18.11 37.01 -5.69
N ASP A 80 -18.20 37.86 -4.67
CA ASP A 80 -18.13 39.32 -4.78
C ASP A 80 -17.20 39.88 -3.68
N GLY A 81 -16.42 40.92 -4.00
CA GLY A 81 -15.42 41.50 -3.10
C GLY A 81 -14.09 40.71 -2.98
N THR A 82 -13.43 40.82 -1.82
CA THR A 82 -12.11 40.21 -1.58
C THR A 82 -12.23 38.90 -0.80
N LEU A 83 -11.62 37.84 -1.33
CA LEU A 83 -11.67 36.49 -0.77
C LEU A 83 -10.26 35.98 -0.44
N SER A 84 -10.07 35.49 0.78
CA SER A 84 -8.81 34.87 1.20
C SER A 84 -8.77 33.41 0.74
N LEU A 85 -7.78 33.08 -0.08
CA LEU A 85 -7.55 31.72 -0.56
C LEU A 85 -6.34 31.10 0.13
N MET A 86 -6.47 29.84 0.52
CA MET A 86 -5.35 29.03 0.98
C MET A 86 -5.00 28.03 -0.12
N ILE A 87 -3.77 28.13 -0.63
CA ILE A 87 -3.26 27.26 -1.70
C ILE A 87 -2.18 26.36 -1.09
N ASN A 88 -2.38 25.05 -1.19
CA ASN A 88 -1.45 24.04 -0.75
C ASN A 88 -0.99 23.20 -1.95
N SER A 89 0.30 22.86 -2.02
CA SER A 89 0.85 21.93 -3.00
C SER A 89 1.51 20.76 -2.27
N TYR A 90 1.10 19.53 -2.57
CA TYR A 90 1.68 18.32 -1.99
C TYR A 90 2.16 17.38 -3.09
N ASN A 91 3.37 16.82 -2.93
CA ASN A 91 3.88 15.81 -3.85
C ASN A 91 3.36 14.42 -3.40
N VAL A 92 2.52 13.81 -4.22
CA VAL A 92 1.88 12.52 -3.92
C VAL A 92 2.91 11.36 -3.91
N GLY A 93 4.04 11.53 -4.60
CA GLY A 93 5.08 10.50 -4.73
C GLY A 93 6.09 10.43 -3.58
N SER A 94 6.13 11.41 -2.67
CA SER A 94 7.02 11.30 -1.52
C SER A 94 6.42 10.34 -0.50
N LYS A 95 6.86 9.07 -0.52
CA LYS A 95 6.77 8.17 0.64
C LYS A 95 7.60 8.80 1.76
N GLN A 96 7.07 9.84 2.40
CA GLN A 96 7.58 10.31 3.67
C GLN A 96 7.35 9.13 4.61
N GLY A 97 8.39 8.31 4.77
CA GLY A 97 8.35 7.17 5.65
C GLY A 97 7.88 7.70 6.99
N PHE A 98 6.64 7.36 7.34
CA PHE A 98 6.13 7.60 8.68
C PHE A 98 6.88 6.59 9.53
N ILE A 99 8.14 6.92 9.86
CA ILE A 99 8.94 6.15 10.79
C ILE A 99 8.28 6.43 12.13
N ILE A 100 7.31 5.59 12.47
CA ILE A 100 6.87 5.44 13.84
C ILE A 100 8.09 4.88 14.56
N LYS A 101 8.98 5.76 15.04
CA LYS A 101 9.92 5.37 16.08
C LYS A 101 9.04 5.00 17.26
N GLY A 102 8.92 3.70 17.48
CA GLY A 102 8.00 3.10 18.45
C GLY A 102 8.02 3.89 19.75
N SER A 103 6.83 4.19 20.27
CA SER A 103 6.59 4.78 21.58
C SER A 103 6.95 3.80 22.71
N GLU A 104 8.03 3.03 22.54
CA GLU A 104 8.57 2.13 23.53
C GLU A 104 9.52 2.95 24.38
N THR A 105 8.99 3.54 25.45
CA THR A 105 9.84 3.88 26.59
C THR A 105 10.47 2.58 27.07
N PRO A 106 11.80 2.40 27.04
CA PRO A 106 12.42 1.17 27.50
C PRO A 106 12.22 1.08 29.02
N ASN A 107 11.16 0.39 29.43
CA ASN A 107 10.94 0.09 30.83
C ASN A 107 11.86 -1.07 31.22
N THR A 108 12.74 -0.82 32.18
CA THR A 108 13.57 -1.87 32.78
C THR A 108 12.68 -2.93 33.42
N VAL A 109 13.20 -4.17 33.50
CA VAL A 109 12.53 -5.29 34.18
C VAL A 109 12.04 -4.84 35.57
N PRO A 110 10.75 -5.00 35.91
CA PRO A 110 10.22 -4.54 37.18
C PRO A 110 10.94 -5.16 38.39
N THR A 111 11.20 -4.36 39.42
CA THR A 111 11.92 -4.79 40.64
C THR A 111 11.27 -6.00 41.32
N TRP A 112 9.94 -6.13 41.25
CA TRP A 112 9.22 -7.26 41.84
C TRP A 112 9.60 -8.60 41.22
N LEU A 113 10.00 -8.65 39.93
CA LEU A 113 10.45 -9.88 39.28
C LEU A 113 11.77 -10.38 39.89
N TRP A 114 12.70 -9.46 40.17
CA TRP A 114 13.96 -9.79 40.85
C TRP A 114 13.73 -10.32 42.27
N VAL A 115 12.76 -9.75 42.99
CA VAL A 115 12.37 -10.25 44.32
C VAL A 115 11.86 -11.69 44.24
N ILE A 116 11.03 -12.01 43.23
CA ILE A 116 10.54 -13.38 43.02
C ILE A 116 11.68 -14.35 42.69
N ILE A 117 12.61 -13.97 41.81
CA ILE A 117 13.77 -14.80 41.45
C ILE A 117 14.62 -15.10 42.69
N ILE A 118 14.94 -14.07 43.48
CA ILE A 118 15.73 -14.23 44.71
C ILE A 118 15.00 -15.12 45.71
N LEU A 119 13.70 -14.92 45.91
CA LEU A 119 12.88 -15.73 46.80
C LEU A 119 12.89 -17.20 46.37
N PHE A 120 12.71 -17.46 45.08
CA PHE A 120 12.70 -18.82 44.52
C PHE A 120 14.08 -19.49 44.62
N SER A 121 15.16 -18.75 44.38
CA SER A 121 16.54 -19.24 44.55
C SER A 121 16.85 -19.59 46.01
N ILE A 122 16.47 -18.74 46.96
CA ILE A 122 16.67 -18.99 48.40
C ILE A 122 15.85 -20.21 48.84
N TRP A 123 14.58 -20.27 48.42
CA TRP A 123 13.70 -21.40 48.73
C TRP A 123 14.25 -22.72 48.19
N GLY A 124 14.66 -22.76 46.92
CA GLY A 124 15.28 -23.94 46.32
C GLY A 124 16.54 -24.38 47.07
N ALA A 125 17.45 -23.45 47.36
CA ALA A 125 18.67 -23.73 48.11
C ALA A 125 18.38 -24.29 49.52
N TYR A 126 17.39 -23.75 50.23
CA TYR A 126 16.98 -24.24 51.55
C TYR A 126 16.56 -25.71 51.50
N TYR A 127 15.71 -26.09 50.55
CA TYR A 127 15.26 -27.49 50.42
C TYR A 127 16.38 -28.42 49.96
N THR A 128 17.26 -27.97 49.06
CA THR A 128 18.43 -28.76 48.64
C THR A 128 19.36 -29.05 49.81
N ILE A 129 19.69 -28.03 50.63
CA ILE A 129 20.54 -28.21 51.82
C ILE A 129 19.86 -29.15 52.82
N ARG A 130 18.56 -28.96 53.07
CA ARG A 130 17.77 -29.82 53.96
C ARG A 130 17.76 -31.28 53.48
N TYR A 131 17.62 -31.52 52.18
CA TYR A 131 17.64 -32.86 51.60
C TYR A 131 19.01 -33.55 51.75
N ILE A 132 20.11 -32.80 51.58
CA ILE A 132 21.46 -33.37 51.68
C ILE A 132 21.86 -33.62 53.15
N THR A 133 21.37 -32.81 54.08
CA THR A 133 21.74 -32.87 55.51
C THR A 133 20.91 -33.89 56.30
N MET A 134 19.82 -34.40 55.74
CA MET A 134 18.87 -35.31 56.37
C MET A 134 19.04 -36.72 55.82
#